data_AF-A0A6D2KQ42-F1
#
_entry.id   AF-A0A6D2KQ42-F1
#
_cell.length_a   1.000
_cell.length_b   1.000
_cell.length_c   1.000
_cell.angle_alpha   90.00
_cell.angle_beta   90.00
_cell.angle_gamma   90.00
#
_symmetry.space_group_name_H-M   'P 1'
#
loop_
_entity.id
_entity.type
_entity.pdbx_description
1 polymer ?
#
loop_
_entity_poly.entity_id
_entity_poly.type
_entity_poly.pdbx_seq_one_letter_code
_entity_poly.pdbx_strand_id
1 'polypeptide(L)'
;MTSVEHQRRLNPNLKDVVKKEIMKLLDAGVIYAISDSKWVSPVHVVPKKGGITVVKNDRNELIPTRFVTGHRMCIDYRKLNAATRKDHFPLPFIDQMLERLANHPYYCFLDGYSGFLQIPIHPDDQEKTTFTCPYGTYAYRRMPFGLCNAPATFQRCM
;
A
#
# COMPACT_ATOMS: atom_id res chain seq x y z
N MET A 1 -7.31 7.68 22.08
CA MET A 1 -7.76 6.41 21.47
C MET A 1 -6.53 5.53 21.23
N THR A 2 -6.60 4.26 21.61
CA THR A 2 -5.56 3.24 21.39
C THR A 2 -6.19 2.12 20.56
N SER A 3 -5.48 1.62 19.55
CA SER A 3 -5.97 0.54 18.68
C SER A 3 -4.85 -0.44 18.41
N VAL A 4 -4.79 -1.50 19.20
CA VAL A 4 -3.81 -2.59 19.05
C VAL A 4 -4.53 -3.79 18.46
N GLU A 5 -4.09 -4.23 17.29
CA GLU A 5 -4.62 -5.42 16.63
C GLU A 5 -3.59 -6.54 16.62
N HIS A 6 -4.06 -7.76 16.88
CA HIS A 6 -3.19 -8.93 16.86
C HIS A 6 -2.82 -9.32 15.43
N GLN A 7 -1.58 -9.81 15.25
CA GLN A 7 -1.12 -10.27 13.95
C GLN A 7 -1.94 -11.45 13.45
N ARG A 8 -2.35 -11.38 12.18
CA ARG A 8 -3.06 -12.50 11.52
C ARG A 8 -2.10 -13.64 11.21
N ARG A 9 -2.61 -14.87 11.28
CA ARG A 9 -1.87 -16.07 10.85
C ARG A 9 -1.52 -15.95 9.37
N LEU A 10 -0.24 -16.11 9.06
CA LEU A 10 0.29 -16.11 7.70
C LEU A 10 0.61 -17.54 7.27
N ASN A 11 0.24 -17.88 6.04
CA ASN A 11 0.65 -19.12 5.39
C ASN A 11 2.20 -19.17 5.38
N PRO A 12 2.83 -20.30 5.76
CA PRO A 12 4.29 -20.47 5.72
C PRO A 12 4.93 -20.00 4.40
N ASN A 13 4.32 -20.30 3.25
CA ASN A 13 4.85 -19.92 1.94
C ASN A 13 4.89 -18.41 1.71
N LEU A 14 4.06 -17.64 2.43
CA LEU A 14 3.99 -16.18 2.33
C LEU A 14 4.88 -15.47 3.34
N LYS A 15 5.42 -16.20 4.32
CA LYS A 15 6.31 -15.63 5.34
C LYS A 15 7.57 -15.05 4.72
N ASP A 16 8.16 -15.77 3.77
CA ASP A 16 9.37 -15.32 3.07
C ASP A 16 9.14 -14.05 2.25
N VAL A 17 7.95 -13.89 1.66
CA VAL A 17 7.57 -12.66 0.94
C VAL A 17 7.57 -11.48 1.90
N VAL A 18 6.92 -11.64 3.06
CA VAL A 18 6.87 -10.59 4.09
C VAL A 18 8.27 -10.27 4.58
N LYS A 19 9.10 -11.28 4.87
CA LYS A 19 10.47 -11.09 5.34
C LYS A 19 11.31 -10.28 4.35
N LYS A 20 11.25 -10.63 3.05
CA LYS A 20 11.98 -9.92 1.99
C LYS A 20 11.55 -8.46 1.89
N GLU A 21 10.25 -8.19 1.95
CA GLU A 21 9.73 -6.82 1.87
C GLU A 21 10.13 -5.98 3.09
N ILE A 22 10.06 -6.55 4.29
CA ILE A 22 10.51 -5.87 5.52
C ILE A 22 11.99 -5.50 5.45
N MET A 23 12.85 -6.43 5.02
CA MET A 23 14.29 -6.15 4.87
C MET A 23 14.54 -5.03 3.86
N LYS A 24 13.83 -5.04 2.73
CA LYS A 24 13.92 -3.97 1.72
C LYS A 24 13.50 -2.61 2.27
N LEU A 25 12.41 -2.54 3.04
CA LEU A 25 11.92 -1.30 3.62
C LEU A 25 12.83 -0.76 4.73
N LEU A 26 13.45 -1.66 5.52
CA LEU A 26 14.43 -1.30 6.53
C LEU A 26 15.71 -0.73 5.89
N ASP A 27 16.24 -1.42 4.87
CA ASP A 27 17.44 -1.01 4.15
C ASP A 27 17.25 0.35 3.46
N ALA A 28 16.07 0.59 2.89
CA ALA A 28 15.70 1.88 2.31
C ALA A 28 15.41 2.98 3.37
N GLY A 29 15.45 2.68 4.67
CA GLY A 29 15.14 3.63 5.75
C GLY A 29 13.69 4.13 5.76
N VAL A 30 12.78 3.40 5.10
CA VAL A 30 11.35 3.73 5.00
C VAL A 30 10.61 3.38 6.30
N ILE A 31 11.05 2.32 6.97
CA ILE A 31 10.52 1.88 8.26
C ILE A 31 11.62 1.79 9.32
N TYR A 32 11.23 1.77 10.59
CA TYR A 32 12.13 1.54 11.73
C TYR A 32 11.46 0.61 12.75
N ALA A 33 12.27 -0.11 13.53
CA ALA A 33 11.78 -0.97 14.59
C ALA A 33 11.28 -0.13 15.78
N ILE A 34 10.16 -0.53 16.38
CA ILE A 34 9.55 0.11 17.54
C ILE A 34 9.14 -0.95 18.56
N SER A 35 9.42 -0.70 19.84
CA SER A 35 9.06 -1.63 20.93
C SER A 35 7.60 -1.45 21.35
N ASP A 36 7.19 -0.21 21.56
CA ASP A 36 5.91 0.15 22.16
C ASP A 36 5.17 1.15 21.28
N SER A 37 3.92 0.85 20.98
CA SER A 37 3.03 1.74 20.24
C SER A 37 1.59 1.57 20.70
N LYS A 38 0.87 2.69 20.84
CA LYS A 38 -0.57 2.71 21.11
C LYS A 38 -1.42 2.30 19.91
N TRP A 39 -0.82 2.25 18.73
CA TRP A 39 -1.44 1.87 17.47
C TRP A 39 -0.70 0.67 16.90
N VAL A 40 -1.40 -0.40 16.57
CA VAL A 40 -0.77 -1.55 15.91
C VAL A 40 -1.77 -2.09 14.89
N SER A 41 -1.39 -2.01 13.61
CA SER A 41 -2.15 -2.61 12.51
C SER A 41 -1.54 -3.96 12.07
N PRO A 42 -2.37 -4.96 11.71
CA PRO A 42 -1.86 -6.25 11.28
C PRO A 42 -1.44 -6.23 9.81
N VAL A 43 -0.44 -7.03 9.47
CA VAL A 43 -0.03 -7.24 8.08
C VAL A 43 -0.89 -8.32 7.42
N HIS A 44 -1.28 -8.05 6.18
CA HIS A 44 -1.99 -8.95 5.30
C HIS A 44 -1.29 -9.08 3.94
N VAL A 45 -1.19 -10.28 3.41
CA VAL A 45 -0.56 -10.52 2.11
C VAL A 45 -1.65 -10.76 1.07
N VAL A 46 -1.62 -9.96 0.00
CA VAL A 46 -2.60 -10.00 -1.08
C VAL A 46 -1.93 -10.50 -2.36
N PRO A 47 -2.47 -11.51 -3.05
CA PRO A 47 -1.94 -11.93 -4.35
C PRO A 47 -2.13 -10.82 -5.39
N LYS A 48 -1.08 -10.53 -6.16
CA LYS A 48 -1.15 -9.65 -7.32
C LYS A 48 -1.91 -10.38 -8.42
N LYS A 49 -3.05 -9.82 -8.82
CA LYS A 49 -3.84 -10.33 -9.95
C LYS A 49 -2.99 -10.21 -11.21
N GLY A 50 -2.67 -11.34 -11.85
CA GLY A 50 -2.07 -11.38 -13.18
C GLY A 50 -3.12 -11.18 -14.27
N GLY A 51 -2.68 -11.34 -15.52
CA GLY A 51 -3.57 -11.42 -16.67
C GLY A 51 -4.52 -12.61 -16.57
N ILE A 52 -5.59 -12.58 -17.35
CA ILE A 52 -6.47 -13.75 -17.52
C ILE A 52 -5.89 -14.56 -18.68
N THR A 53 -5.52 -15.80 -18.41
CA THR A 53 -5.15 -16.77 -19.46
C THR A 53 -6.26 -17.79 -19.59
N VAL A 54 -6.54 -18.23 -20.82
CA VAL A 54 -7.53 -19.28 -21.07
C VAL A 54 -6.77 -20.61 -21.10
N VAL A 55 -7.08 -21.49 -20.16
CA VAL A 55 -6.47 -22.82 -20.06
C VAL A 55 -7.54 -23.86 -20.41
N LYS A 56 -7.20 -24.83 -21.27
CA LYS A 56 -8.09 -25.97 -21.54
C LYS A 56 -8.03 -26.94 -20.36
N ASN A 57 -9.19 -27.35 -19.84
CA ASN A 57 -9.26 -28.44 -18.86
C ASN A 57 -9.13 -29.82 -19.56
N ASP A 58 -9.14 -30.89 -18.77
CA ASP A 58 -9.10 -32.27 -19.26
C ASP A 58 -10.30 -32.67 -20.13
N ARG A 59 -11.37 -31.85 -20.12
CA ARG A 59 -12.58 -31.97 -20.96
C ARG A 59 -12.56 -31.04 -22.17
N ASN A 60 -11.41 -30.42 -22.49
CA ASN A 60 -11.24 -29.42 -23.56
C ASN A 60 -12.07 -28.13 -23.41
N GLU A 61 -12.65 -27.86 -22.24
CA GLU A 61 -13.35 -26.61 -21.96
C GLU A 61 -12.35 -25.49 -21.68
N LEU A 62 -12.61 -24.32 -22.25
CA LEU A 62 -11.77 -23.13 -22.10
C LEU A 62 -12.12 -22.42 -20.79
N ILE A 63 -11.30 -22.61 -19.75
CA ILE A 63 -11.50 -21.98 -18.45
C ILE A 63 -10.62 -20.72 -18.34
N PRO A 64 -11.21 -19.52 -18.14
CA PRO A 64 -10.45 -18.32 -17.85
C PRO A 64 -9.82 -18.45 -16.45
N THR A 65 -8.52 -18.70 -16.41
CA THR A 65 -7.76 -18.86 -15.18
C THR A 65 -6.93 -17.61 -14.91
N ARG A 66 -6.96 -17.12 -13.67
CA ARG A 66 -6.12 -15.99 -13.23
C ARG A 66 -4.84 -16.54 -12.61
N PHE A 67 -3.70 -16.29 -13.26
CA PHE A 67 -2.41 -16.59 -12.66
C PHE A 67 -2.03 -15.51 -11.63
N VAL A 68 -1.47 -15.94 -10.50
CA VAL A 68 -0.92 -15.02 -9.50
C VAL A 68 0.51 -14.69 -9.91
N THR A 69 0.78 -13.41 -10.21
CA THR A 69 2.10 -12.96 -10.67
C THR A 69 3.07 -12.64 -9.53
N GLY A 70 2.56 -12.57 -8.30
CA GLY A 70 3.34 -12.23 -7.12
C GLY A 70 2.43 -11.93 -5.94
N HIS A 71 3.02 -11.48 -4.84
CA HIS A 71 2.31 -11.14 -3.61
C HIS A 71 2.68 -9.73 -3.18
N ARG A 72 1.73 -9.01 -2.58
CA ARG A 72 1.92 -7.68 -2.01
C ARG A 72 1.71 -7.73 -0.51
N MET A 73 2.64 -7.18 0.24
CA MET A 73 2.43 -6.89 1.65
C MET A 73 1.54 -5.65 1.76
N CYS A 74 0.40 -5.80 2.43
CA CYS A 74 -0.55 -4.74 2.73
C CYS A 74 -0.72 -4.64 4.24
N ILE A 75 -0.94 -3.42 4.75
CA ILE A 75 -1.21 -3.20 6.17
C ILE A 75 -2.67 -2.79 6.30
N ASP A 76 -3.37 -3.39 7.25
CA ASP A 76 -4.77 -3.12 7.47
C ASP A 76 -4.95 -1.87 8.35
N TYR A 77 -4.93 -0.70 7.73
CA TYR A 77 -5.16 0.59 8.38
C TYR A 77 -6.64 0.94 8.55
N ARG A 78 -7.59 0.01 8.40
CA ARG A 78 -9.02 0.35 8.47
C ARG A 78 -9.43 1.04 9.77
N LYS A 79 -8.92 0.57 10.92
CA LYS A 79 -9.17 1.22 12.23
C LYS A 79 -8.52 2.60 12.34
N LEU A 80 -7.28 2.72 11.89
CA LEU A 80 -6.57 4.00 11.85
C LEU A 80 -7.32 5.02 10.98
N ASN A 81 -7.75 4.60 9.78
CA ASN A 81 -8.50 5.43 8.85
C ASN A 81 -9.86 5.86 9.39
N ALA A 82 -10.54 5.01 10.16
CA ALA A 82 -11.80 5.37 10.81
C ALA A 82 -11.61 6.43 11.91
N ALA A 83 -10.47 6.40 12.61
CA ALA A 83 -10.11 7.39 13.62
C ALA A 83 -9.50 8.69 13.05
N THR A 84 -9.10 8.67 11.78
CA THR A 84 -8.46 9.82 11.12
C THR A 84 -9.50 10.75 10.53
N ARG A 85 -9.34 12.06 10.74
CA ARG A 85 -10.16 13.07 10.06
C ARG A 85 -9.87 13.03 8.56
N LYS A 86 -10.89 12.75 7.76
CA LYS A 86 -10.76 12.69 6.30
C LYS A 86 -10.51 14.08 5.73
N ASP A 87 -9.55 14.15 4.82
CA ASP A 87 -9.23 15.37 4.10
C ASP A 87 -10.15 15.50 2.88
N HIS A 88 -10.90 16.61 2.81
CA HIS A 88 -11.81 16.92 1.70
C HIS A 88 -11.10 17.80 0.66
N PHE A 89 -9.88 17.41 0.26
CA PHE A 89 -9.16 18.14 -0.77
C PHE A 89 -9.86 17.95 -2.13
N PRO A 90 -10.19 19.04 -2.86
CA PRO A 90 -10.90 18.93 -4.13
C PRO A 90 -9.96 18.38 -5.21
N LEU A 91 -10.29 17.20 -5.71
CA LEU A 91 -9.72 16.70 -6.96
C LEU A 91 -10.36 17.46 -8.13
N PRO A 92 -9.56 17.97 -9.10
CA PRO A 92 -10.14 18.54 -10.31
C PRO A 92 -10.93 17.47 -11.07
N PHE A 93 -11.96 17.91 -11.79
CA PHE A 93 -12.72 17.01 -12.65
C PHE A 93 -11.83 16.48 -13.78
N ILE A 94 -11.95 15.18 -14.06
CA ILE A 94 -11.15 14.52 -15.10
C ILE A 94 -11.34 15.20 -16.46
N ASP A 95 -12.58 15.60 -16.78
CA ASP A 95 -12.90 16.25 -18.06
C ASP A 95 -12.13 17.56 -18.25
N GLN A 96 -11.99 18.37 -17.20
CA GLN A 96 -11.19 19.60 -17.25
C GLN A 96 -9.70 19.34 -17.47
N MET A 97 -9.18 18.23 -16.92
CA MET A 97 -7.80 17.83 -17.17
C MET A 97 -7.62 17.33 -18.62
N LEU A 98 -8.60 16.58 -19.14
CA LEU A 98 -8.57 16.07 -20.52
C LEU A 98 -8.67 17.20 -21.55
N GLU A 99 -9.53 18.19 -21.31
CA GLU A 99 -9.64 19.37 -22.18
C GLU A 99 -8.33 20.17 -22.24
N ARG A 100 -7.65 20.34 -21.10
CA ARG A 100 -6.33 21.00 -21.05
C ARG A 100 -5.25 20.20 -21.78
N LEU A 101 -5.37 18.89 -21.79
CA LEU A 101 -4.42 17.99 -22.44
C LEU A 101 -4.71 17.84 -23.94
N ALA A 102 -5.95 18.09 -24.37
CA ALA A 102 -6.35 18.02 -25.78
C ALA A 102 -5.58 19.04 -26.64
N ASN A 103 -5.45 18.73 -27.93
CA ASN A 103 -4.75 19.54 -28.94
C ASN A 103 -3.22 19.64 -28.82
N HIS A 104 -2.58 18.79 -27.99
CA HIS A 104 -1.13 18.64 -28.02
C HIS A 104 -0.69 17.51 -28.98
N PRO A 105 0.35 17.72 -29.82
CA PRO A 105 0.81 16.73 -30.78
C PRO A 105 1.62 15.58 -30.15
N TYR A 106 2.13 15.77 -28.92
CA TYR A 106 2.95 14.79 -28.20
C TYR A 106 2.53 14.71 -26.74
N TYR A 107 2.54 13.48 -26.20
CA TYR A 107 2.21 13.20 -24.80
C TYR A 107 3.34 12.42 -24.16
N CYS A 108 3.69 12.79 -22.92
CA CYS A 108 4.65 12.06 -22.11
C CYS A 108 4.00 11.65 -20.79
N PHE A 109 4.15 10.38 -20.43
CA PHE A 109 3.67 9.84 -19.16
C PHE A 109 4.87 9.60 -18.25
N LEU A 110 4.82 10.18 -17.06
CA LEU A 110 5.83 10.01 -16.01
C LEU A 110 5.16 9.30 -14.83
N ASP A 111 5.74 8.18 -14.40
CA ASP A 111 5.30 7.47 -13.19
C ASP A 111 6.26 7.75 -12.04
N GLY A 112 5.72 8.24 -10.92
CA GLY A 112 6.49 8.50 -9.72
C GLY A 112 6.84 7.19 -9.02
N TYR A 113 8.09 6.73 -9.16
CA TYR A 113 8.54 5.47 -8.55
C TYR A 113 8.25 5.43 -7.05
N SER A 114 7.31 4.58 -6.64
CA SER A 114 6.89 4.48 -5.24
C SER A 114 6.53 5.84 -4.60
N GLY A 115 5.85 6.72 -5.35
CA GLY A 115 5.64 8.13 -4.98
C GLY A 115 5.21 8.39 -3.53
N PHE A 116 4.32 7.59 -2.96
CA PHE A 116 3.92 7.74 -1.55
C PHE A 116 5.08 7.51 -0.57
N LEU A 117 5.95 6.53 -0.81
CA LEU A 117 7.09 6.23 0.06
C LEU A 117 8.18 7.31 0.00
N GLN A 118 8.04 8.32 -0.86
CA GLN A 118 8.95 9.46 -0.89
C GLN A 118 8.53 10.56 0.11
N ILE A 119 7.22 10.67 0.40
CA ILE A 119 6.68 11.74 1.26
C ILE A 119 6.92 11.38 2.74
N PRO A 120 7.58 12.25 3.53
CA PRO A 120 7.79 12.02 4.96
C PRO A 120 6.50 12.18 5.75
N ILE A 121 6.35 11.34 6.79
CA ILE A 121 5.29 11.48 7.79
C ILE A 121 5.80 12.38 8.90
N HIS A 122 4.94 13.27 9.40
CA HIS A 122 5.24 14.09 10.56
C HIS A 122 5.69 13.22 11.75
N PRO A 123 6.77 13.55 12.48
CA PRO A 123 7.33 12.69 13.53
C PRO A 123 6.30 12.20 14.56
N ASP A 124 5.40 13.09 15.00
CA ASP A 124 4.35 12.77 15.99
C ASP A 124 3.29 11.78 15.48
N ASP A 125 3.17 11.61 14.16
CA ASP A 125 2.20 10.73 13.53
C ASP A 125 2.80 9.39 13.10
N GLN A 126 4.13 9.23 13.14
CA GLN A 126 4.81 7.99 12.70
C GLN A 126 4.36 6.78 13.52
N GLU A 127 4.22 6.93 14.84
CA GLU A 127 3.76 5.87 15.75
C GLU A 127 2.38 5.32 15.34
N LYS A 128 1.51 6.15 14.77
CA LYS A 128 0.16 5.74 14.34
C LYS A 128 0.20 4.73 13.19
N THR A 129 1.27 4.75 12.40
CA THR A 129 1.49 3.83 11.27
C THR A 129 2.19 2.53 11.67
N THR A 130 2.32 2.28 12.97
CA THR A 130 2.93 1.06 13.45
C THR A 130 2.13 -0.16 13.02
N PHE A 131 2.85 -1.17 12.55
CA PHE A 131 2.31 -2.45 12.16
C PHE A 131 3.11 -3.59 12.77
N THR A 132 2.43 -4.71 12.97
CA THR A 132 3.05 -5.94 13.48
C THR A 132 3.17 -6.99 12.38
N CYS A 133 4.23 -7.78 12.41
CA CYS A 133 4.38 -8.96 11.59
C CYS A 133 5.08 -10.07 12.40
N PRO A 134 5.15 -11.32 11.90
CA PRO A 134 5.81 -12.40 12.64
C PRO A 134 7.31 -12.18 12.94
N TYR A 135 7.93 -11.16 12.34
CA TYR A 135 9.35 -10.83 12.46
C TYR A 135 9.62 -9.59 13.33
N GLY A 136 8.58 -9.00 13.91
CA GLY A 136 8.71 -7.81 14.75
C GLY A 136 7.64 -6.76 14.49
N THR A 137 7.78 -5.64 15.17
CA THR A 137 6.89 -4.49 15.09
C THR A 137 7.67 -3.30 14.54
N TYR A 138 7.08 -2.61 13.57
CA TYR A 138 7.76 -1.56 12.82
C TYR A 138 6.81 -0.39 12.57
N ALA A 139 7.35 0.81 12.44
CA ALA A 139 6.62 2.02 12.09
C ALA A 139 7.19 2.67 10.83
N TYR A 140 6.37 3.42 10.09
CA TYR A 140 6.80 4.11 8.88
C TYR A 140 7.33 5.50 9.17
N ARG A 141 8.44 5.85 8.52
CA ARG A 141 8.95 7.23 8.40
C ARG A 141 8.36 7.96 7.20
N ARG A 142 7.96 7.20 6.18
CA ARG A 142 7.42 7.69 4.91
C ARG A 142 6.03 7.14 4.66
N MET A 143 5.20 7.87 3.93
CA MET A 143 3.77 7.59 3.83
C MET A 143 3.47 6.20 3.21
N PRO A 144 2.93 5.24 3.98
CA PRO A 144 2.62 3.92 3.47
C PRO A 144 1.32 3.93 2.64
N PHE A 145 1.17 2.90 1.81
CA PHE A 145 -0.09 2.61 1.17
C PHE A 145 -1.18 2.26 2.19
N GLY A 146 -2.42 2.63 1.88
CA GLY A 146 -3.60 2.28 2.67
C GLY A 146 -4.08 3.35 3.64
N LEU A 147 -3.36 4.46 3.82
CA LEU A 147 -3.85 5.62 4.57
C LEU A 147 -4.90 6.39 3.76
N CYS A 148 -5.98 6.80 4.42
CA CYS A 148 -7.12 7.47 3.76
C CYS A 148 -6.76 8.83 3.12
N ASN A 149 -5.84 9.58 3.73
CA ASN A 149 -5.44 10.92 3.25
C ASN A 149 -4.17 10.90 2.38
N ALA A 150 -3.60 9.71 2.07
CA ALA A 150 -2.39 9.63 1.27
C ALA A 150 -2.53 10.21 -0.15
N PRO A 151 -3.64 9.97 -0.90
CA PRO A 151 -3.82 10.56 -2.22
C PRO A 151 -3.92 12.09 -2.17
N ALA A 152 -4.68 12.64 -1.23
CA ALA A 152 -4.82 14.09 -1.05
C ALA A 152 -3.48 14.75 -0.72
N THR A 153 -2.69 14.12 0.15
CA THR A 153 -1.35 14.60 0.51
C THR A 153 -0.42 14.58 -0.70
N PHE A 154 -0.41 13.47 -1.45
CA PHE A 154 0.40 13.34 -2.65
C PHE A 154 0.04 14.39 -3.71
N GLN A 155 -1.26 14.64 -3.92
CA GLN A 155 -1.72 15.65 -4.86
C GLN A 155 -1.33 17.08 -4.46
N ARG A 156 -1.20 17.39 -3.16
CA ARG A 156 -0.70 18.71 -2.71
C ARG A 156 0.80 18.88 -2.92
N CYS A 157 1.55 17.78 -2.94
CA CYS A 157 3.00 17.80 -3.14
C CYS A 157 3.40 17.86 -4.62
N MET A 158 2.51 17.42 -5.52
CA MET A 158 2.70 17.44 -6.97
C MET A 158 2.14 18.73 -7.58
#